data_AF-A0A7X1IP93-F1
#
_entry.id   AF-A0A7X1IP93-F1
#
_cell.length_a   1.000
_cell.length_b   1.000
_cell.length_c   1.000
_cell.angle_alpha   90.00
_cell.angle_beta   90.00
_cell.angle_gamma   90.00
#
_symmetry.space_group_name_H-M   'P 1'
#
loop_
_entity.id
_entity.type
_entity.pdbx_description
1 polymer ?
#
loop_
_entity_poly.entity_id
_entity_poly.type
_entity_poly.pdbx_seq_one_letter_code
_entity_poly.pdbx_strand_id
1 'polypeptide(L)' 'MFTGSPAEYADRERQARDRAAQVVALLSEIDTLGLGPTTGQLTIPGIGTLRKIGDAWEIR' A
#
# COMPACT_ATOMS: atom_id res chain seq x y z
N MET A 1 -11.11 -15.84 -7.06
CA MET A 1 -12.31 -14.99 -7.10
C MET A 1 -12.90 -14.98 -5.70
N PHE A 2 -13.35 -13.83 -5.19
CA PHE A 2 -13.95 -13.75 -3.86
C PHE A 2 -15.36 -14.36 -3.87
N THR A 3 -15.71 -15.16 -2.85
CA THR A 3 -16.97 -15.94 -2.80
C THR A 3 -17.91 -15.51 -1.66
N GLY A 4 -17.62 -14.40 -0.98
CA GLY A 4 -18.46 -13.87 0.10
C GLY A 4 -19.48 -12.83 -0.38
N SER A 5 -20.19 -12.25 0.57
CA SER A 5 -21.16 -11.17 0.36
C SER A 5 -20.49 -9.84 -0.04
N PRO A 6 -21.22 -8.91 -0.68
CA PRO A 6 -20.71 -7.57 -0.97
C PRO A 6 -20.21 -6.82 0.27
N ALA A 7 -20.84 -7.02 1.43
CA ALA A 7 -20.43 -6.39 2.68
C ALA A 7 -19.08 -6.91 3.19
N GLU A 8 -18.85 -8.22 3.12
CA GLU A 8 -17.56 -8.82 3.47
C GLU A 8 -16.46 -8.41 2.49
N TYR A 9 -16.79 -8.26 1.20
CA TYR A 9 -15.85 -7.73 0.22
C TYR A 9 -15.43 -6.30 0.55
N ALA A 10 -16.40 -5.43 0.83
CA ALA A 10 -16.14 -4.03 1.20
C ALA A 10 -15.30 -3.92 2.49
N ASP A 11 -15.56 -4.78 3.47
CA ASP A 11 -14.77 -4.83 4.69
C ASP A 11 -13.32 -5.26 4.41
N ARG A 12 -13.11 -6.27 3.58
CA ARG A 12 -11.76 -6.69 3.16
C ARG A 12 -11.03 -5.62 2.37
N GLU A 13 -11.73 -4.90 1.48
CA GLU A 13 -11.13 -3.77 0.77
C GLU A 13 -10.69 -2.67 1.74
N ARG A 14 -11.51 -2.33 2.73
CA ARG A 14 -11.14 -1.37 3.78
C ARG A 14 -9.91 -1.84 4.55
N GLN A 15 -9.91 -3.08 5.05
CA GLN A 15 -8.76 -3.64 5.74
C GLN A 15 -7.50 -3.59 4.88
N ALA A 16 -7.61 -3.92 3.59
CA ALA A 16 -6.48 -3.89 2.68
C ALA A 16 -5.98 -2.45 2.42
N ARG A 17 -6.86 -1.43 2.38
CA ARG A 17 -6.45 -0.01 2.31
C ARG A 17 -5.69 0.41 3.57
N ASP A 18 -6.19 0.04 4.74
CA ASP A 18 -5.55 0.37 6.01
C ASP A 18 -4.14 -0.25 6.11
N ARG A 19 -3.99 -1.50 5.66
CA ARG A 19 -2.69 -2.17 5.58
C ARG A 19 -1.77 -1.54 4.55
N ALA A 20 -2.29 -1.15 3.38
CA ALA A 20 -1.49 -0.45 2.38
C ALA A 20 -0.95 0.88 2.92
N ALA A 21 -1.75 1.63 3.68
CA ALA A 21 -1.31 2.85 4.35
C ALA A 21 -0.21 2.59 5.39
N GLN A 22 -0.32 1.50 6.17
CA GLN A 22 0.75 1.09 7.10
C GLN A 22 2.06 0.75 6.37
N VAL A 23 1.98 0.10 5.20
CA VAL A 23 3.17 -0.20 4.38
C VAL A 23 3.83 1.08 3.88
N VAL A 24 3.05 2.09 3.44
CA VAL A 24 3.58 3.41 3.05
C VAL A 24 4.36 4.06 4.20
N ALA A 25 3.80 4.03 5.41
CA ALA A 25 4.46 4.58 6.60
C ALA A 25 5.79 3.88 6.89
N LEU A 26 5.80 2.54 6.89
CA LEU A 26 7.01 1.74 7.11
C LEU A 26 8.09 2.00 6.05
N LEU A 27 7.71 2.08 4.78
CA LEU A 27 8.67 2.38 3.71
C LEU A 27 9.27 3.78 3.85
N SER A 28 8.46 4.74 4.28
CA SER A 28 8.92 6.10 4.58
C SER A 28 9.89 6.11 5.76
N GLU A 29 9.59 5.37 6.83
CA GLU A 29 10.50 5.21 7.98
C GLU A 29 11.84 4.57 7.56
N ILE A 30 11.80 3.51 6.74
CA ILE A 30 13.02 2.87 6.23
C ILE A 30 13.84 3.86 5.39
N ASP A 31 13.20 4.68 4.57
CA ASP A 31 13.89 5.74 3.81
C ASP A 31 14.63 6.73 4.71
N THR A 32 14.06 7.08 5.88
CA THR A 32 14.73 7.96 6.84
C THR A 32 15.99 7.37 7.48
N LEU A 33 16.18 6.05 7.42
CA LEU A 33 17.39 5.41 7.93
C LEU A 33 18.62 5.65 7.04
N GLY A 34 18.44 6.19 5.83
CA GLY A 34 19.54 6.58 4.96
C GLY A 34 20.35 5.40 4.40
N LEU A 35 19.73 4.22 4.30
CA LEU A 35 20.38 3.00 3.77
C LEU A 35 20.58 3.02 2.24
N GLY A 36 20.18 4.11 1.58
CA GLY A 36 20.20 4.28 0.13
C GLY A 36 18.80 4.45 -0.45
N PRO A 37 18.69 4.73 -1.76
CA PRO A 37 17.41 4.97 -2.40
C PRO A 37 16.57 3.69 -2.43
N THR A 38 15.50 3.63 -1.63
CA THR A 38 14.49 2.57 -1.81
C THR A 38 13.74 2.80 -3.13
N THR A 39 13.46 1.72 -3.83
CA THR A 39 12.73 1.72 -5.11
C THR A 39 11.79 0.52 -5.15
N GLY A 40 10.71 0.62 -5.91
CA GLY A 40 9.78 -0.49 -6.09
C GLY A 40 8.36 -0.05 -6.42
N GLN A 41 7.56 -1.05 -6.80
CA GLN A 41 6.15 -0.91 -7.07
C GLN A 41 5.41 -2.14 -6.56
N LEU A 42 4.29 -1.94 -5.87
CA LEU A 42 3.37 -2.99 -5.44
C LEU A 42 1.96 -2.65 -5.94
N THR A 43 1.41 -3.49 -6.81
CA THR A 43 0.02 -3.36 -7.27
C THR A 43 -0.91 -4.18 -6.39
N ILE A 44 -1.93 -3.53 -5.84
CA ILE A 44 -2.93 -4.12 -4.95
C ILE A 44 -4.30 -4.06 -5.65
N PRO A 45 -4.88 -5.22 -6.01
CA PRO A 45 -6.20 -5.26 -6.65
C PRO A 45 -7.27 -4.52 -5.84
N GLY A 46 -8.09 -3.70 -6.51
CA GLY A 46 -9.18 -2.91 -5.89
C GLY A 46 -8.73 -1.66 -5.11
N ILE A 47 -7.42 -1.47 -4.94
CA ILE A 47 -6.87 -0.35 -4.15
C ILE A 47 -6.05 0.59 -5.02
N GLY A 48 -5.12 0.05 -5.80
CA GLY A 48 -4.21 0.86 -6.61
C GLY A 48 -2.78 0.33 -6.59
N THR A 49 -1.85 1.19 -6.92
CA THR A 49 -0.43 0.90 -6.98
C THR A 49 0.34 1.72 -5.96
N LEU A 50 1.00 1.06 -5.03
CA LEU A 50 1.96 1.65 -4.12
C LEU A 50 3.29 1.81 -4.87
N ARG A 51 3.78 3.05 -5.00
CA ARG A 51 5.08 3.35 -5.63
C ARG A 51 5.71 4.59 -5.02
N LYS A 52 7.02 4.71 -5.19
CA LYS A 52 7.75 5.92 -4.82
C LYS A 52 7.56 7.01 -5.87
N ILE A 53 7.24 8.22 -5.41
CA ILE A 53 7.06 9.44 -6.21
C ILE A 53 7.94 10.52 -5.58
N GLY A 54 9.07 10.84 -6.23
CA GLY A 54 10.10 11.68 -5.60
C GLY A 54 10.59 11.02 -4.31
N ASP A 55 10.44 11.72 -3.19
CA ASP A 55 10.87 11.27 -1.87
C ASP A 55 9.74 10.63 -1.03
N ALA A 56 8.53 10.49 -1.59
CA ALA A 56 7.38 9.97 -0.86
C ALA A 56 6.88 8.64 -1.44
N TRP A 57 6.41 7.76 -0.56
CA TRP A 57 5.64 6.58 -0.95
C TRP A 57 4.14 6.92 -1.00
N GLU A 58 3.48 6.58 -2.10
CA GLU A 58 2.06 6.89 -2.33
C GLU A 58 1.30 5.69 -2.90
N ILE A 59 0.00 5.61 -2.63
CA ILE A 59 -0.95 4.70 -3.30
C ILE A 59 -1.67 5.50 -4.39
N ARG A 60 -1.64 5.00 -5.64
CA ARG A 60 -2.24 5.62 -6.83
C ARG A 60 -3.32 4.75 -7.47
#